data_AF-A0AAN5KRB6-F1
#
_entry.id   AF-A0AAN5KRB6-F1
#
_cell.length_a   1.000
_cell.length_b   1.000
_cell.length_c   1.000
_cell.angle_alpha   90.00
_cell.angle_beta   90.00
_cell.angle_gamma   90.00
#
_symmetry.space_group_name_H-M   'P 1'
#
loop_
_entity.id
_entity.type
_entity.pdbx_description
1 polymer ?
#
loop_
_entity_poly.entity_id
_entity_poly.type
_entity_poly.pdbx_seq_one_letter_code
_entity_poly.pdbx_strand_id
1 'polypeptide(L)'
;FAPVQELMTRSALQSTFFLFLPGEKLFRKWNAILLSNLIFATMHTHLGFNYTSLTFIAGLFWGWLFHRQQSLIGVSVSHIILGVWSMFIVGLD
;
A
#
# COMPACT_ATOMS: atom_id res chain seq x y z
N PHE A 1 -10.92 1.46 -7.62
CA PHE A 1 -10.62 2.90 -7.40
C PHE A 1 -9.25 3.07 -6.75
N ALA A 2 -8.15 2.94 -7.51
CA ALA A 2 -6.79 2.97 -6.95
C ALA A 2 -6.41 4.29 -6.24
N PRO A 3 -6.74 5.50 -6.76
CA PRO A 3 -6.36 6.74 -6.07
C PRO A 3 -6.98 6.90 -4.67
N VAL A 4 -8.21 6.42 -4.49
CA VAL A 4 -8.90 6.46 -3.20
C VAL A 4 -8.26 5.46 -2.23
N GLN A 5 -7.92 4.26 -2.70
CA GLN A 5 -7.19 3.28 -1.89
C GLN A 5 -5.83 3.81 -1.44
N GLU A 6 -5.06 4.44 -2.34
CA GLU A 6 -3.78 5.04 -1.98
C GLU A 6 -3.95 6.25 -1.05
N LEU A 7 -4.98 7.08 -1.22
CA LEU A 7 -5.23 8.20 -0.32
C LEU A 7 -5.46 7.70 1.13
N MET A 8 -6.31 6.69 1.30
CA MET A 8 -6.60 6.13 2.62
C MET A 8 -5.37 5.43 3.21
N THR A 9 -4.72 4.55 2.46
CA THR A 9 -3.60 3.74 2.99
C THR A 9 -2.34 4.57 3.19
N ARG A 10 -2.01 5.48 2.26
CA ARG A 10 -0.76 6.25 2.27
C ARG A 10 -0.90 7.56 3.02
N SER A 11 -1.83 8.40 2.60
CA SER A 11 -1.95 9.76 3.16
C SER A 11 -2.61 9.75 4.53
N ALA A 12 -3.63 8.92 4.76
CA ALA A 12 -4.26 8.83 6.08
C ALA A 12 -3.47 7.90 7.01
N LEU A 13 -3.39 6.59 6.72
CA LEU A 13 -2.81 5.63 7.67
C LEU A 13 -1.28 5.72 7.75
N GLN A 14 -0.56 5.52 6.64
CA GLN A 14 0.92 5.46 6.66
C GLN A 14 1.55 6.76 7.15
N SER A 15 1.07 7.93 6.69
CA SER A 15 1.59 9.22 7.18
C SER A 15 1.29 9.42 8.68
N THR A 16 0.08 9.07 9.14
CA THR A 16 -0.26 9.18 10.58
C THR A 16 0.65 8.29 11.41
N PHE A 17 0.82 7.01 11.05
CA PHE A 17 1.75 6.14 11.76
C PHE A 17 3.19 6.66 11.72
N PHE A 18 3.64 7.19 10.59
CA PHE A 18 4.98 7.77 10.52
C PHE A 18 5.12 8.97 11.46
N LEU A 19 4.11 9.84 11.56
CA LEU A 19 4.13 11.03 12.42
C LEU A 19 4.09 10.68 13.91
N PHE A 20 3.27 9.70 14.32
CA PHE A 20 2.98 9.43 15.73
C PHE A 20 3.74 8.26 16.35
N LEU A 21 4.31 7.34 15.55
CA LEU A 21 5.15 6.27 16.12
C LEU A 21 6.42 6.86 16.75
N PRO A 22 6.79 6.43 17.97
CA PRO A 22 8.03 6.84 18.61
C PRO A 22 9.24 6.14 17.99
N GLY A 23 10.44 6.59 18.36
CA GLY A 23 11.70 5.97 17.97
C GLY A 23 12.34 6.55 16.71
N GLU A 24 13.34 5.84 16.20
CA GLU A 24 14.17 6.31 15.09
C GLU A 24 13.40 6.39 13.76
N LYS A 25 13.87 7.26 12.86
CA LYS A 25 13.24 7.50 11.55
C LYS A 25 13.07 6.21 10.73
N LEU A 26 14.07 5.32 10.75
CA LEU A 26 14.03 4.06 10.01
C LEU A 26 12.98 3.11 10.58
N PHE A 27 12.92 3.00 11.91
CA PHE A 27 11.89 2.23 12.62
C PHE A 27 10.49 2.75 12.29
N ARG A 28 10.28 4.07 12.41
CA ARG A 28 9.00 4.73 12.10
C ARG A 28 8.57 4.49 10.66
N LYS A 29 9.50 4.62 9.70
CA LYS A 29 9.23 4.39 8.27
C LYS A 29 8.70 2.99 8.02
N TRP A 30 9.42 1.97 8.47
CA TRP A 30 9.05 0.58 8.15
C TRP A 30 7.81 0.14 8.92
N ASN A 31 7.67 0.51 10.19
CA ASN A 31 6.46 0.17 10.95
C ASN A 31 5.22 0.88 10.39
N ALA A 32 5.33 2.13 9.95
CA ALA A 32 4.23 2.82 9.29
C ALA A 32 3.78 2.10 8.00
N ILE A 33 4.74 1.65 7.19
CA ILE A 33 4.46 0.88 5.96
C ILE A 33 3.82 -0.47 6.31
N LEU A 34 4.37 -1.20 7.27
CA LEU A 34 3.87 -2.53 7.66
C LEU A 34 2.45 -2.45 8.24
N LEU A 35 2.22 -1.55 9.20
CA LEU A 35 0.92 -1.43 9.86
C LEU A 35 -0.18 -0.94 8.91
N SER A 36 0.11 0.08 8.09
CA SER A 36 -0.87 0.57 7.11
C SER A 36 -1.23 -0.49 6.07
N ASN A 37 -0.25 -1.24 5.57
CA ASN A 37 -0.50 -2.32 4.62
C ASN A 37 -1.16 -3.54 5.25
N LEU A 38 -0.90 -3.84 6.52
CA LEU A 38 -1.58 -4.93 7.22
C LEU A 38 -3.08 -4.62 7.32
N ILE A 39 -3.44 -3.39 7.74
CA ILE A 39 -4.84 -2.94 7.79
C ILE A 39 -5.47 -2.93 6.39
N PHE A 40 -4.74 -2.51 5.36
CA PHE A 40 -5.25 -2.52 3.99
C PHE A 40 -5.49 -3.96 3.47
N ALA A 41 -4.58 -4.88 3.76
CA ALA A 41 -4.70 -6.28 3.36
C ALA A 41 -5.86 -6.99 4.06
N THR A 42 -6.13 -6.69 5.34
CA THR A 42 -7.27 -7.32 6.04
C THR A 42 -8.62 -7.00 5.39
N MET A 43 -8.76 -5.83 4.74
CA MET A 43 -9.96 -5.47 3.97
C MET A 43 -10.20 -6.39 2.76
N HIS A 44 -9.20 -7.16 2.34
CA HIS A 44 -9.26 -8.08 1.20
C HIS A 44 -9.36 -9.55 1.60
N THR A 45 -9.46 -9.86 2.90
CA THR A 45 -9.58 -11.24 3.43
C THR A 45 -10.79 -11.99 2.88
N HIS A 46 -11.86 -11.29 2.54
CA HIS A 46 -13.06 -11.87 1.91
C HIS A 46 -12.80 -12.44 0.50
N LEU A 47 -11.68 -12.08 -0.14
CA LEU A 47 -11.26 -12.60 -1.46
C LEU A 47 -10.33 -13.83 -1.33
N GLY A 48 -10.06 -14.28 -0.11
CA GLY A 48 -9.24 -15.45 0.17
C GLY A 48 -7.78 -15.14 0.48
N PHE A 49 -7.07 -16.16 0.96
CA PHE A 49 -5.71 -16.03 1.49
C PHE A 49 -4.71 -15.56 0.43
N ASN A 50 -4.73 -16.17 -0.76
CA ASN A 50 -3.79 -15.84 -1.84
C ASN A 50 -3.88 -14.36 -2.24
N TYR A 51 -5.10 -13.86 -2.46
CA TYR A 51 -5.32 -12.47 -2.84
C TYR A 51 -4.91 -11.51 -1.72
N THR A 52 -5.21 -11.86 -0.47
CA THR A 52 -4.81 -11.09 0.72
C THR A 52 -3.29 -10.99 0.84
N SER A 53 -2.58 -12.11 0.70
CA SER A 53 -1.11 -12.17 0.75
C SER A 53 -0.49 -11.36 -0.38
N LEU A 54 -1.02 -11.47 -1.60
CA LEU A 54 -0.54 -10.69 -2.73
C LEU A 54 -0.75 -9.19 -2.51
N THR A 55 -1.94 -8.81 -2.03
CA THR A 55 -2.29 -7.42 -1.68
C THR A 55 -1.33 -6.86 -0.64
N PHE A 56 -1.01 -7.64 0.40
CA PHE A 56 -0.04 -7.24 1.43
C PHE A 56 1.36 -7.02 0.83
N ILE A 57 1.89 -8.01 0.11
CA ILE A 57 3.24 -7.97 -0.47
C ILE A 57 3.37 -6.80 -1.46
N ALA A 58 2.41 -6.67 -2.38
CA ALA A 58 2.41 -5.58 -3.36
C ALA A 58 2.23 -4.22 -2.66
N GLY A 59 1.40 -4.16 -1.62
CA GLY A 59 1.25 -2.97 -0.78
C GLY A 59 2.56 -2.48 -0.16
N LEU A 60 3.49 -3.37 0.20
CA LEU A 60 4.82 -2.98 0.72
C LEU A 60 5.61 -2.16 -0.30
N PHE A 61 5.55 -2.55 -1.58
CA PHE A 61 6.18 -1.82 -2.67
C PHE A 61 5.64 -0.39 -2.79
N TRP A 62 4.31 -0.22 -2.84
CA TRP A 62 3.71 1.12 -2.92
C TRP A 62 3.93 1.95 -1.65
N GLY A 63 3.96 1.32 -0.47
CA GLY A 63 4.30 2.03 0.77
C GLY A 63 5.72 2.57 0.77
N TRP A 64 6.67 1.79 0.27
CA TRP A 64 8.05 2.25 0.04
C TRP A 64 8.12 3.34 -1.03
N LEU A 65 7.43 3.17 -2.16
CA LEU A 65 7.42 4.13 -3.27
C LEU A 65 6.83 5.47 -2.82
N PHE A 66 5.73 5.45 -2.05
CA PHE A 66 5.13 6.65 -1.47
C PHE A 66 6.13 7.38 -0.55
N HIS A 67 6.82 6.63 0.33
CA HIS A 67 7.82 7.24 1.19
C HIS A 67 9.02 7.81 0.41
N ARG A 68 9.38 7.22 -0.74
CA ARG A 68 10.50 7.69 -1.56
C ARG A 68 10.13 8.89 -2.45
N GLN A 69 8.93 8.91 -3.00
CA GLN A 69 8.49 9.92 -3.97
C GLN A 69 7.68 11.05 -3.34
N GLN A 70 7.10 10.84 -2.14
CA GLN A 70 6.23 11.79 -1.45
C GLN A 70 5.09 12.32 -2.34
N SER A 71 4.60 11.48 -3.26
CA SER A 71 3.59 11.85 -4.26
C SER A 71 2.48 10.81 -4.29
N LEU A 72 1.28 11.24 -3.91
CA LEU A 72 0.08 10.40 -4.01
C LEU A 72 -0.27 10.11 -5.47
N ILE A 73 -0.10 11.10 -6.36
CA ILE A 73 -0.39 10.94 -7.80
C ILE A 73 0.54 9.89 -8.40
N GLY A 74 1.85 9.96 -8.14
CA GLY A 74 2.81 9.01 -8.70
C GLY A 74 2.55 7.57 -8.28
N VAL A 75 2.21 7.36 -7.00
CA VAL A 75 1.86 6.03 -6.47
C VAL A 75 0.54 5.54 -7.07
N SER A 76 -0.46 6.42 -7.18
CA SER A 76 -1.77 6.08 -7.78
C SER A 76 -1.63 5.66 -9.24
N VAL A 77 -0.85 6.39 -10.04
CA VAL A 77 -0.58 6.04 -11.45
C VAL A 77 0.15 4.71 -11.55
N SER A 78 1.17 4.49 -10.70
CA SER A 78 1.89 3.22 -10.63
C SER A 78 0.95 2.05 -10.28
N HIS A 79 0.05 2.24 -9.31
CA HIS A 79 -0.95 1.23 -8.92
C HIS A 79 -1.92 0.94 -10.07
N ILE A 80 -2.44 1.95 -10.76
CA ILE A 80 -3.32 1.75 -11.92
C ILE A 80 -2.62 0.92 -13.00
N ILE A 81 -1.39 1.30 -13.38
CA ILE A 81 -0.66 0.63 -14.45
C ILE A 81 -0.42 -0.85 -14.11
N LEU A 82 0.12 -1.13 -12.91
CA LEU A 82 0.42 -2.50 -12.51
C LEU A 82 -0.83 -3.32 -12.23
N GLY A 83 -1.90 -2.72 -11.71
CA GLY A 83 -3.18 -3.39 -11.48
C GLY A 83 -3.89 -3.76 -12.78
N VAL A 84 -3.87 -2.87 -13.77
CA VAL A 84 -4.39 -3.18 -15.12
C VAL A 84 -3.54 -4.28 -15.75
N TRP A 85 -2.21 -4.17 -15.66
CA TRP A 85 -1.32 -5.21 -16.18
C TRP A 85 -1.55 -6.58 -15.50
N SER A 86 -1.70 -6.62 -14.18
CA SER A 86 -1.93 -7.87 -13.45
C SER A 86 -3.26 -8.53 -13.80
N MET A 87 -4.33 -7.75 -13.94
CA MET A 87 -5.65 -8.30 -14.31
C MET A 87 -5.64 -8.76 -15.77
N PHE A 88 -5.29 -7.89 -16.71
CA PHE A 88 -5.53 -8.17 -18.14
C PHE A 88 -4.43 -8.96 -18.84
N ILE A 89 -3.21 -8.99 -18.30
CA ILE A 89 -2.08 -9.67 -18.95
C ILE A 89 -1.65 -10.90 -18.16
N VAL A 90 -1.58 -10.81 -16.83
CA VAL A 90 -1.23 -11.97 -16.00
C VAL A 90 -2.44 -12.89 -15.74
N GLY A 91 -3.67 -12.34 -15.79
CA GLY A 91 -4.90 -13.10 -15.51
C GLY A 91 -5.12 -13.35 -14.03
N LEU A 92 -4.74 -12.38 -13.18
CA LEU A 92 -5.08 -12.39 -11.76
C LEU A 92 -6.50 -11.86 -11.60
N ASP A 93 -7.46 -12.77 -11.79
CA ASP A 93 -8.91 -12.54 -11.69
C ASP A 93 -9.49 -13.14 -10.40
#